data_AF-A0A7N0TYX8-F1
#
_entry.id   AF-A0A7N0TYX8-F1
#
_cell.length_a   1.000
_cell.length_b   1.000
_cell.length_c   1.000
_cell.angle_alpha   90.00
_cell.angle_beta   90.00
_cell.angle_gamma   90.00
#
_symmetry.space_group_name_H-M   'P 1'
#
loop_
_entity.id
_entity.type
_entity.pdbx_description
1 polymer ?
#
loop_
_entity_poly.entity_id
_entity_poly.type
_entity_poly.pdbx_seq_one_letter_code
_entity_poly.pdbx_strand_id
1 'polypeptide(L)'
;MDAPEEMLTSPPQPSPSTPTPTKREMERSRSRRRCGCVMRRFLQLLTVVICMAASLVIGVFAFVGGSSIATPGLLRARCKIISSSVDIRSAKVCEVGLLRYEAEHLFYPSERRKFRCRHDYYWASVFEVEYIDYASGRTKFALAEAPDEALPVDCRPTFGVAWSLKNNFKLNRTYDCWYTPGFPKVNIYRDNFFRCQPVDHFHTKMLKRYLIL
;
A
#
# COMPACT_ATOMS: atom_id res chain seq x y z
N MET A 1 -96.55 1.60 -20.03
CA MET A 1 -96.50 2.68 -19.03
C MET A 1 -95.07 3.20 -19.05
N ASP A 2 -94.68 4.19 -19.84
CA ASP A 2 -95.39 5.10 -20.73
C ASP A 2 -94.40 5.52 -21.84
N ALA A 3 -94.96 5.74 -23.03
CA ALA A 3 -94.32 6.28 -24.24
C ALA A 3 -94.12 7.82 -24.09
N PRO A 4 -93.79 8.64 -25.13
CA PRO A 4 -93.54 8.35 -26.55
C PRO A 4 -92.38 9.18 -27.19
N GLU A 5 -92.21 8.98 -28.51
CA GLU A 5 -91.97 9.95 -29.60
C GLU A 5 -91.33 11.33 -29.28
N GLU A 6 -90.39 11.90 -30.03
CA GLU A 6 -90.42 12.13 -31.49
C GLU A 6 -89.02 12.35 -32.08
N MET A 7 -88.93 12.05 -33.36
CA MET A 7 -87.83 12.28 -34.28
C MET A 7 -88.24 13.40 -35.25
N LEU A 8 -87.54 14.54 -35.32
CA LEU A 8 -87.49 15.37 -36.55
C LEU A 8 -86.36 16.44 -36.56
N THR A 9 -85.26 16.07 -37.22
CA THR A 9 -84.42 16.80 -38.20
C THR A 9 -84.34 18.34 -38.24
N SER A 10 -83.10 18.88 -38.21
CA SER A 10 -82.71 20.05 -39.02
C SER A 10 -81.21 19.98 -39.43
N PRO A 11 -80.82 20.34 -40.68
CA PRO A 11 -79.45 20.26 -41.21
C PRO A 11 -78.70 21.62 -41.14
N PRO A 12 -77.57 21.81 -41.84
CA PRO A 12 -76.18 21.47 -41.49
C PRO A 12 -75.33 22.73 -41.20
N GLN A 13 -74.18 22.63 -40.50
CA GLN A 13 -73.21 23.74 -40.45
C GLN A 13 -71.74 23.31 -40.31
N PRO A 14 -70.80 24.17 -40.77
CA PRO A 14 -69.61 23.77 -41.53
C PRO A 14 -68.42 23.38 -40.67
N SER A 15 -67.55 22.58 -41.28
CA SER A 15 -66.24 22.16 -40.76
C SER A 15 -65.38 23.37 -40.35
N PRO A 16 -64.83 23.40 -39.12
CA PRO A 16 -63.85 24.40 -38.73
C PRO A 16 -62.47 24.00 -39.26
N SER A 17 -61.81 24.96 -39.91
CA SER A 17 -60.43 24.90 -40.38
C SER A 17 -59.44 24.61 -39.25
N THR A 18 -58.53 23.66 -39.48
CA THR A 18 -57.41 23.38 -38.58
C THR A 18 -56.50 24.61 -38.48
N PRO A 19 -56.25 25.18 -37.28
CA PRO A 19 -55.36 26.31 -37.14
C PRO A 19 -53.91 25.86 -37.34
N THR A 20 -53.18 26.55 -38.21
CA THR A 20 -51.73 26.39 -38.35
C THR A 20 -51.04 26.87 -37.06
N PRO A 21 -50.12 26.08 -36.48
CA PRO A 21 -49.51 26.40 -35.20
C PRO A 21 -48.68 27.69 -35.32
N THR A 22 -48.86 28.60 -34.36
CA THR A 22 -48.14 29.87 -34.37
C THR A 22 -46.64 29.65 -34.18
N LYS A 23 -45.81 30.49 -34.83
CA LYS A 23 -44.33 30.40 -34.82
C LYS A 23 -43.75 30.27 -33.39
N ARG A 24 -44.40 30.89 -32.40
CA ARG A 24 -44.04 30.82 -30.97
C ARG A 24 -44.25 29.43 -30.36
N GLU A 25 -45.24 28.67 -30.81
CA GLU A 25 -45.56 27.32 -30.33
C GLU A 25 -44.60 26.27 -30.92
N MET A 26 -44.22 26.46 -32.19
CA MET A 26 -43.17 25.66 -32.85
C MET A 26 -41.78 25.89 -32.23
N GLU A 27 -41.47 27.12 -31.82
CA GLU A 27 -40.19 27.46 -31.19
C GLU A 27 -40.09 26.92 -29.74
N ARG A 28 -41.19 26.98 -28.98
CA ARG A 28 -41.27 26.43 -27.61
C ARG A 28 -41.16 24.90 -27.59
N SER A 29 -41.79 24.20 -28.53
CA SER A 29 -41.68 22.74 -28.67
C SER A 29 -40.29 22.29 -29.14
N ARG A 30 -39.64 23.05 -30.03
CA ARG A 30 -38.26 22.79 -30.47
C ARG A 30 -37.23 23.04 -29.36
N SER A 31 -37.41 24.08 -28.54
CA SER A 31 -36.59 24.35 -27.35
C SER A 31 -36.70 23.24 -26.30
N ARG A 32 -37.94 22.78 -26.00
CA ARG A 32 -38.19 21.69 -25.03
C ARG A 32 -37.60 20.34 -25.49
N ARG A 33 -37.68 20.02 -26.78
CA ARG A 33 -37.02 18.83 -27.36
C ARG A 33 -35.49 18.94 -27.33
N ARG A 34 -34.94 20.13 -27.63
CA ARG A 34 -33.49 20.38 -27.60
C ARG A 34 -32.93 20.27 -26.17
N CYS A 35 -33.65 20.80 -25.18
CA CYS A 35 -33.30 20.69 -23.76
C CYS A 35 -33.41 19.25 -23.25
N GLY A 36 -34.44 18.49 -23.67
CA GLY A 36 -34.58 17.07 -23.37
C GLY A 36 -33.49 16.20 -23.99
N CYS A 37 -33.06 16.48 -25.22
CA CYS A 37 -31.94 15.79 -25.87
C CYS A 37 -30.59 16.08 -25.19
N VAL A 38 -30.35 17.33 -24.81
CA VAL A 38 -29.14 17.73 -24.06
C VAL A 38 -29.13 17.09 -22.67
N MET A 39 -30.25 17.10 -21.95
CA MET A 39 -30.37 16.45 -20.65
C MET A 39 -30.19 14.93 -20.74
N ARG A 40 -30.74 14.28 -21.79
CA ARG A 40 -30.55 12.84 -22.03
C ARG A 40 -29.10 12.50 -22.37
N ARG A 41 -28.41 13.33 -23.15
CA ARG A 41 -26.98 13.18 -23.46
C ARG A 41 -26.11 13.38 -22.21
N PHE A 42 -26.45 14.35 -21.37
CA PHE A 42 -25.77 14.59 -20.09
C PHE A 42 -25.98 13.42 -19.12
N LEU A 43 -27.20 12.90 -19.02
CA LEU A 43 -27.50 11.73 -18.18
C LEU A 43 -26.75 10.48 -18.67
N GLN A 44 -26.67 10.26 -19.99
CA GLN A 44 -25.87 9.18 -20.58
C GLN A 44 -24.38 9.33 -20.29
N LEU A 45 -23.82 10.54 -20.44
CA LEU A 45 -22.43 10.82 -20.07
C LEU A 45 -22.17 10.58 -18.58
N LEU A 46 -23.08 11.03 -17.70
CA LEU A 46 -23.00 10.80 -16.26
C LEU A 46 -23.02 9.31 -15.93
N THR A 47 -23.88 8.52 -16.56
CA THR A 47 -23.91 7.06 -16.37
C THR A 47 -22.61 6.38 -16.80
N VAL A 48 -22.01 6.80 -17.92
CA VAL A 48 -20.71 6.26 -18.37
C VAL A 48 -19.60 6.60 -17.38
N VAL A 49 -19.56 7.83 -16.88
CA VAL A 49 -18.57 8.26 -15.88
C VAL A 49 -18.72 7.48 -14.57
N ILE A 50 -19.96 7.26 -14.11
CA ILE A 50 -20.23 6.47 -12.89
C ILE A 50 -19.78 5.01 -13.09
N CYS A 51 -20.07 4.40 -14.24
CA CYS A 51 -19.62 3.04 -14.54
C CYS A 51 -18.08 2.94 -14.55
N MET A 52 -17.39 3.89 -15.18
CA MET A 52 -15.93 3.92 -15.20
C MET A 52 -15.35 4.07 -13.79
N ALA A 53 -15.94 4.95 -12.96
CA ALA A 53 -15.55 5.10 -11.57
C ALA A 53 -15.79 3.82 -10.75
N ALA A 54 -16.94 3.16 -10.95
CA ALA A 54 -17.25 1.89 -10.29
C ALA A 54 -16.27 0.77 -10.70
N SER A 55 -15.91 0.67 -11.99
CA SER A 55 -14.91 -0.28 -12.47
C SER A 55 -13.51 -0.01 -11.88
N LEU A 56 -13.12 1.26 -11.72
CA LEU A 56 -11.88 1.62 -11.03
C LEU A 56 -11.92 1.23 -9.55
N VAL A 57 -13.04 1.49 -8.86
CA VAL A 57 -13.23 1.14 -7.45
C VAL A 57 -13.17 -0.38 -7.27
N ILE A 58 -13.88 -1.15 -8.11
CA ILE A 58 -13.84 -2.63 -8.10
C ILE A 58 -12.42 -3.12 -8.40
N GLY A 59 -11.73 -2.52 -9.38
CA GLY A 59 -10.34 -2.85 -9.70
C GLY A 59 -9.38 -2.59 -8.54
N VAL A 60 -9.54 -1.48 -7.82
CA VAL A 60 -8.77 -1.18 -6.60
C VAL A 60 -9.09 -2.17 -5.49
N PHE A 61 -10.35 -2.50 -5.24
CA PHE A 61 -10.72 -3.51 -4.25
C PHE A 61 -10.21 -4.90 -4.61
N ALA A 62 -10.21 -5.28 -5.89
CA ALA A 62 -9.64 -6.54 -6.37
C ALA A 62 -8.10 -6.56 -6.25
N PHE A 63 -7.43 -5.44 -6.48
CA PHE A 63 -5.98 -5.31 -6.33
C PHE A 63 -5.56 -5.33 -4.85
N VAL A 64 -6.33 -4.64 -3.98
CA VAL A 64 -6.12 -4.62 -2.53
C VAL A 64 -6.49 -5.96 -1.90
N GLY A 65 -7.58 -6.60 -2.33
CA GLY A 65 -8.02 -7.91 -1.83
C GLY A 65 -7.23 -9.09 -2.40
N GLY A 66 -6.71 -8.98 -3.62
CA GLY A 66 -5.90 -9.99 -4.30
C GLY A 66 -4.44 -10.03 -3.83
N SER A 67 -4.00 -9.04 -3.06
CA SER A 67 -2.67 -9.02 -2.44
C SER A 67 -2.67 -9.68 -1.06
N SER A 68 -3.37 -10.81 -0.91
CA SER A 68 -3.11 -11.71 0.21
C SER A 68 -1.88 -12.56 -0.13
N ILE A 69 -0.72 -11.93 -0.30
CA ILE A 69 0.52 -12.62 0.06
C ILE A 69 0.32 -12.86 1.54
N ALA A 70 -0.03 -14.10 1.92
CA ALA A 70 -0.12 -14.47 3.31
C ALA A 70 1.23 -14.09 3.90
N THR A 71 1.28 -12.96 4.59
CA THR A 71 2.50 -12.50 5.24
C THR A 71 2.78 -13.63 6.21
N PRO A 72 3.88 -14.38 6.04
CA PRO A 72 4.06 -15.58 6.82
C PRO A 72 4.07 -15.10 8.28
N GLY A 73 3.04 -15.53 9.01
CA GLY A 73 2.76 -14.98 10.33
C GLY A 73 3.99 -15.16 11.21
N LEU A 74 4.34 -14.13 11.95
CA LEU A 74 5.43 -14.21 12.91
C LEU A 74 5.00 -15.20 14.02
N LEU A 75 5.52 -16.42 13.98
CA LEU A 75 5.17 -17.48 14.92
C LEU A 75 6.12 -17.46 16.11
N ARG A 76 5.56 -17.60 17.31
CA ARG A 76 6.35 -17.71 18.54
C ARG A 76 6.77 -19.16 18.77
N ALA A 77 8.04 -19.36 19.10
CA ALA A 77 8.62 -20.66 19.45
C ALA A 77 9.57 -20.54 20.65
N ARG A 78 10.05 -21.70 21.13
CA ARG A 78 11.17 -21.79 22.08
C ARG A 78 12.42 -22.18 21.30
N CYS A 79 13.41 -21.30 21.27
CA CYS A 79 14.67 -21.51 20.57
C CYS A 79 15.78 -21.77 21.57
N LYS A 80 16.54 -22.84 21.34
CA LYS A 80 17.73 -23.18 22.11
C LYS A 80 18.96 -22.65 21.39
N ILE A 81 19.79 -21.88 22.09
CA ILE A 81 21.04 -21.35 21.50
C ILE A 81 22.12 -22.43 21.56
N ILE A 82 22.64 -22.82 20.39
CA ILE A 82 23.70 -23.83 20.26
C ILE A 82 25.07 -23.16 20.18
N SER A 83 25.16 -22.10 19.39
CA SER A 83 26.40 -21.36 19.15
C SER A 83 26.15 -19.86 19.22
N SER A 84 27.20 -19.12 19.56
CA SER A 84 27.18 -17.66 19.60
C SER A 84 28.51 -17.08 19.13
N SER A 85 28.46 -16.10 18.25
CA SER A 85 29.62 -15.40 17.70
C SER A 85 29.33 -13.92 17.52
N VAL A 86 30.38 -13.14 17.24
CA VAL A 86 30.25 -11.75 16.78
C VAL A 86 30.86 -11.70 15.39
N ASP A 87 30.13 -11.13 14.44
CA ASP A 87 30.53 -11.05 13.05
C ASP A 87 30.19 -9.69 12.45
N ILE A 88 30.82 -9.36 11.33
CA ILE A 88 30.50 -8.17 10.54
C ILE A 88 29.41 -8.55 9.54
N ARG A 89 28.29 -7.81 9.57
CA ARG A 89 27.22 -7.91 8.59
C ARG A 89 27.28 -6.74 7.63
N SER A 90 26.90 -7.00 6.39
CA SER A 90 26.74 -5.96 5.37
C SER A 90 25.26 -5.82 5.01
N ALA A 91 24.81 -4.59 4.85
CA ALA A 91 23.50 -4.30 4.28
C ALA A 91 23.65 -3.27 3.18
N LYS A 92 22.85 -3.42 2.13
CA LYS A 92 22.79 -2.45 1.04
C LYS A 92 21.76 -1.37 1.39
N VAL A 93 22.23 -0.18 1.70
CA VAL A 93 21.40 0.99 1.99
C VAL A 93 21.32 1.84 0.74
N CYS A 94 20.10 2.13 0.26
CA CYS A 94 19.87 2.97 -0.91
C CYS A 94 19.21 4.29 -0.51
N GLU A 95 19.89 5.41 -0.77
CA GLU A 95 19.36 6.75 -0.57
C GLU A 95 18.69 7.24 -1.87
N VAL A 96 17.54 7.94 -1.74
CA VAL A 96 16.87 8.61 -2.87
C VAL A 96 17.77 9.75 -3.36
N GLY A 97 18.40 9.56 -4.52
CA GLY A 97 19.37 10.47 -5.09
C GLY A 97 18.68 11.56 -5.91
N LEU A 98 18.10 12.55 -5.22
CA LEU A 98 17.46 13.70 -5.88
C LEU A 98 18.32 14.96 -5.97
N LEU A 99 19.51 14.99 -5.33
CA LEU A 99 20.36 16.19 -5.34
C LEU A 99 21.82 15.85 -5.64
N ARG A 100 22.34 16.47 -6.71
CA ARG A 100 23.78 16.65 -6.98
C ARG A 100 24.36 17.49 -5.85
N TYR A 101 24.97 16.84 -4.87
CA TYR A 101 25.92 17.50 -4.00
C TYR A 101 27.31 17.03 -4.46
N GLU A 102 28.13 17.97 -4.92
CA GLU A 102 29.57 17.77 -5.04
C GLU A 102 30.11 17.55 -3.63
N ALA A 103 30.53 16.33 -3.33
CA ALA A 103 31.31 16.05 -2.16
C ALA A 103 32.63 15.47 -2.66
N GLU A 104 33.71 16.23 -2.47
CA GLU A 104 35.06 15.71 -2.43
C GLU A 104 35.04 14.57 -1.41
N HIS A 105 35.24 13.34 -1.87
CA HIS A 105 35.86 12.18 -1.21
C HIS A 105 35.48 10.97 -2.08
N LEU A 106 36.32 10.81 -3.10
CA LEU A 106 36.21 9.93 -4.26
C LEU A 106 36.49 8.47 -3.86
N PHE A 107 35.46 7.68 -3.59
CA PHE A 107 35.50 6.21 -3.79
C PHE A 107 34.09 5.66 -4.04
N TYR A 108 33.44 6.05 -5.14
CA TYR A 108 32.24 5.32 -5.60
C TYR A 108 32.02 5.45 -7.10
N PRO A 109 31.61 4.38 -7.82
CA PRO A 109 31.26 4.47 -9.22
C PRO A 109 30.10 5.44 -9.42
N SER A 110 30.32 6.44 -10.28
CA SER A 110 29.37 7.50 -10.62
C SER A 110 28.26 6.98 -11.54
N GLU A 111 27.56 5.91 -11.17
CA GLU A 111 26.43 5.43 -11.97
C GLU A 111 25.24 6.38 -11.82
N ARG A 112 24.72 6.84 -12.97
CA ARG A 112 23.58 7.77 -13.11
C ARG A 112 22.24 7.11 -12.74
N ARG A 113 22.14 6.43 -11.61
CA ARG A 113 20.88 5.84 -11.12
C ARG A 113 20.18 6.82 -10.17
N LYS A 114 18.84 6.83 -10.20
CA LYS A 114 17.97 7.65 -9.34
C LYS A 114 18.19 7.42 -7.82
N PHE A 115 18.94 6.39 -7.44
CA PHE A 115 19.24 6.03 -6.06
C PHE A 115 20.75 5.79 -5.90
N ARG A 116 21.36 6.42 -4.89
CA ARG A 116 22.75 6.15 -4.49
C ARG A 116 22.71 5.03 -3.44
N CYS A 117 23.11 3.83 -3.84
CA CYS A 117 23.22 2.69 -2.91
C CYS A 117 24.65 2.55 -2.42
N ARG A 118 24.84 2.31 -1.13
CA ARG A 118 26.12 1.96 -0.51
C ARG A 118 25.98 0.70 0.34
N HIS A 119 27.08 -0.02 0.54
CA HIS A 119 27.13 -1.12 1.50
C HIS A 119 27.57 -0.58 2.85
N ASP A 120 26.72 -0.76 3.85
CA ASP A 120 27.01 -0.40 5.23
C ASP A 120 27.42 -1.66 5.99
N TYR A 121 28.56 -1.59 6.69
CA TYR A 121 29.11 -2.68 7.50
C TYR A 121 28.90 -2.41 8.99
N TYR A 122 28.40 -3.40 9.72
CA TYR A 122 28.12 -3.27 11.15
C TYR A 122 28.45 -4.54 11.91
N TRP A 123 28.79 -4.38 13.19
CA TRP A 123 28.97 -5.50 14.10
C TRP A 123 27.61 -6.05 14.53
N ALA A 124 27.44 -7.37 14.47
CA ALA A 124 26.25 -8.05 14.96
C ALA A 124 26.63 -9.25 15.83
N SER A 125 25.81 -9.52 16.83
CA SER A 125 25.85 -10.80 17.53
C SER A 125 25.08 -11.81 16.71
N VAL A 126 25.70 -12.96 16.42
CA VAL A 126 25.10 -14.02 15.62
C VAL A 126 24.91 -15.24 16.52
N PHE A 127 23.71 -15.79 16.52
CA PHE A 127 23.35 -16.96 17.28
C PHE A 127 22.84 -18.04 16.34
N GLU A 128 23.36 -19.25 16.51
CA GLU A 128 22.78 -20.44 15.90
C GLU A 128 21.77 -21.03 16.88
N VAL A 129 20.53 -21.14 16.43
CA VAL A 129 19.43 -21.62 17.25
C VAL A 129 18.78 -22.87 16.67
N GLU A 130 18.39 -23.74 17.58
CA GLU A 130 17.56 -24.90 17.33
C GLU A 130 16.15 -24.65 17.84
N TYR A 131 15.14 -24.92 17.02
CA TYR A 131 13.74 -24.77 17.40
C TYR A 131 12.88 -25.84 16.74
N ILE A 132 11.71 -26.08 17.31
CA ILE A 132 10.73 -27.00 16.75
C ILE A 132 9.78 -26.20 15.87
N ASP A 133 9.74 -26.53 14.59
CA ASP A 133 8.83 -25.88 13.65
C ASP A 133 7.40 -26.38 13.87
N TYR A 134 6.48 -25.44 14.12
CA TYR A 134 5.08 -25.73 14.39
C TYR A 134 4.39 -26.52 13.28
N ALA A 135 4.70 -26.21 12.01
CA ALA A 135 4.06 -26.87 10.87
C ALA A 135 4.55 -28.32 10.65
N SER A 136 5.83 -28.59 10.91
CA SER A 136 6.45 -29.89 10.62
C SER A 136 6.69 -30.76 11.86
N GLY A 137 6.61 -30.20 13.07
CA GLY A 137 6.94 -30.87 14.33
C GLY A 137 8.41 -31.31 14.43
N ARG A 138 9.27 -30.86 13.50
CA ARG A 138 10.67 -31.25 13.41
C ARG A 138 11.56 -30.15 13.96
N THR A 139 12.68 -30.58 14.53
CA THR A 139 13.80 -29.71 14.87
C THR A 139 14.37 -29.07 13.60
N LYS A 140 14.52 -27.75 13.61
CA LYS A 140 15.19 -26.95 12.59
C LYS A 140 16.25 -26.06 13.21
N PHE A 141 17.25 -25.74 12.41
CA PHE A 141 18.32 -24.81 12.75
C PHE A 141 18.11 -23.51 11.98
N ALA A 142 18.38 -22.38 12.63
CA ALA A 142 18.30 -21.07 12.03
C ALA A 142 19.30 -20.10 12.66
N LEU A 143 19.51 -18.98 11.98
CA LEU A 143 20.35 -17.90 12.47
C LEU A 143 19.51 -16.78 13.05
N ALA A 144 19.96 -16.26 14.19
CA ALA A 144 19.44 -15.04 14.78
C ALA A 144 20.53 -13.99 14.89
N GLU A 145 20.21 -12.76 14.51
CA GLU A 145 21.15 -11.65 14.40
C GLU A 145 20.66 -10.49 15.26
N ALA A 146 21.58 -9.89 16.01
CA ALA A 146 21.31 -8.71 16.82
C ALA A 146 22.38 -7.64 16.56
N PRO A 147 22.08 -6.56 15.82
CA PRO A 147 20.78 -6.25 15.20
C PRO A 147 20.49 -7.12 13.96
N ASP A 148 19.22 -7.28 13.64
CA ASP A 148 18.68 -8.04 12.50
C ASP A 148 18.69 -7.24 11.19
N GLU A 149 18.78 -5.92 11.30
CA GLU A 149 18.87 -4.96 10.21
C GLU A 149 20.01 -3.95 10.43
N ALA A 150 20.46 -3.32 9.34
CA ALA A 150 21.43 -2.23 9.44
C ALA A 150 20.80 -0.98 10.05
N LEU A 151 21.21 -0.70 11.29
CA LEU A 151 20.88 0.52 11.99
C LEU A 151 21.61 1.75 11.39
N PRO A 152 21.03 2.96 11.54
CA PRO A 152 21.71 4.22 11.21
C PRO A 152 23.08 4.32 11.90
N VAL A 153 23.99 5.10 11.32
CA VAL A 153 25.39 5.20 11.78
C VAL A 153 25.47 5.58 13.26
N ASP A 154 24.67 6.56 13.72
CA ASP A 154 24.64 7.04 15.11
C ASP A 154 24.17 5.98 16.11
N CYS A 155 23.55 4.93 15.59
CA CYS A 155 22.79 3.93 16.33
C CYS A 155 23.39 2.53 16.18
N ARG A 156 24.49 2.42 15.43
CA ARG A 156 25.18 1.17 15.14
C ARG A 156 25.94 0.71 16.39
N PRO A 157 25.79 -0.55 16.81
CA PRO A 157 26.56 -1.06 17.94
C PRO A 157 28.05 -1.13 17.59
N THR A 158 28.87 -0.78 18.57
CA THR A 158 30.30 -1.07 18.53
C THR A 158 30.54 -2.56 18.77
N PHE A 159 31.74 -3.04 18.45
CA PHE A 159 32.13 -4.42 18.75
C PHE A 159 31.88 -4.79 20.22
N GLY A 160 32.20 -3.91 21.16
CA GLY A 160 32.00 -4.15 22.59
C GLY A 160 30.53 -4.34 22.97
N VAL A 161 29.62 -3.59 22.35
CA VAL A 161 28.16 -3.74 22.57
C VAL A 161 27.67 -5.06 22.00
N ALA A 162 28.07 -5.43 20.78
CA ALA A 162 27.74 -6.72 20.19
C ALA A 162 28.32 -7.88 21.03
N TRP A 163 29.57 -7.78 21.46
CA TRP A 163 30.21 -8.78 22.32
C TRP A 163 29.50 -8.93 23.68
N SER A 164 29.11 -7.82 24.30
CA SER A 164 28.34 -7.84 25.54
C SER A 164 26.98 -8.51 25.35
N LEU A 165 26.29 -8.22 24.24
CA LEU A 165 25.00 -8.82 23.94
C LEU A 165 25.12 -10.33 23.73
N LYS A 166 26.12 -10.78 22.95
CA LYS A 166 26.48 -12.19 22.84
C LYS A 166 26.62 -12.84 24.23
N ASN A 167 27.34 -12.21 25.16
CA ASN A 167 27.61 -12.78 26.49
C ASN A 167 26.39 -12.83 27.44
N ASN A 168 25.37 -12.00 27.17
CA ASN A 168 24.11 -12.02 27.92
C ASN A 168 23.28 -13.27 27.64
N PHE A 169 23.35 -13.78 26.40
CA PHE A 169 22.73 -15.04 26.04
C PHE A 169 23.63 -16.22 26.40
N LYS A 170 23.09 -17.20 27.12
CA LYS A 170 23.84 -18.39 27.53
C LYS A 170 23.60 -19.52 26.54
N LEU A 171 24.68 -20.22 26.17
CA LEU A 171 24.61 -21.41 25.35
C LEU A 171 23.80 -22.50 26.07
N ASN A 172 23.19 -23.40 25.28
CA ASN A 172 22.40 -24.52 25.75
C ASN A 172 21.16 -24.12 26.58
N ARG A 173 20.75 -22.85 26.54
CA ARG A 173 19.51 -22.35 27.14
C ARG A 173 18.46 -22.04 26.08
N THR A 174 17.20 -22.21 26.49
CA THR A 174 16.03 -21.90 25.68
C THR A 174 15.49 -20.51 25.97
N TYR A 175 15.18 -19.78 24.90
CA TYR A 175 14.65 -18.42 24.92
C TYR A 175 13.38 -18.37 24.06
N ASP A 176 12.54 -17.37 24.32
CA ASP A 176 11.44 -17.07 23.42
C ASP A 176 11.97 -16.48 22.13
N CYS A 177 11.47 -16.99 21.01
CA CYS A 177 11.87 -16.53 19.70
C CYS A 177 10.67 -16.44 18.78
N TRP A 178 10.87 -15.72 17.68
CA TRP A 178 9.89 -15.49 16.65
C TRP A 178 10.49 -15.87 15.32
N TYR A 179 9.78 -16.72 14.58
CA TYR A 179 10.23 -17.18 13.29
C TYR A 179 9.13 -17.07 12.25
N THR A 180 9.57 -16.94 11.01
CA THR A 180 8.71 -16.82 9.85
C THR A 180 8.86 -18.10 9.04
N PRO A 181 7.80 -18.91 8.88
CA PRO A 181 7.87 -20.14 8.09
C PRO A 181 8.43 -19.87 6.68
N GLY A 182 9.43 -20.66 6.27
CA GLY A 182 10.09 -20.52 4.97
C GLY A 182 11.31 -19.60 4.95
N PHE A 183 11.61 -18.87 6.04
CA PHE A 183 12.79 -18.03 6.16
C PHE A 183 13.80 -18.65 7.14
N PRO A 184 15.11 -18.66 6.81
CA PRO A 184 16.16 -19.21 7.68
C PRO A 184 16.59 -18.25 8.80
N LYS A 185 15.83 -17.18 9.05
CA LYS A 185 16.10 -16.17 10.07
C LYS A 185 15.09 -16.26 11.20
N VAL A 186 15.57 -16.14 12.42
CA VAL A 186 14.78 -16.15 13.65
C VAL A 186 15.14 -14.93 14.47
N ASN A 187 14.16 -14.32 15.12
CA ASN A 187 14.40 -13.24 16.06
C ASN A 187 14.29 -13.77 17.51
N ILE A 188 15.31 -13.56 18.34
CA ILE A 188 15.33 -13.97 19.75
C ILE A 188 14.91 -12.80 20.67
N TYR A 189 14.73 -11.61 20.12
CA TYR A 189 14.29 -10.42 20.86
C TYR A 189 13.06 -9.81 20.21
N ARG A 190 12.29 -9.06 20.99
CA ARG A 190 10.98 -8.53 20.59
C ARG A 190 11.00 -7.01 20.44
N ASP A 191 12.02 -6.50 19.77
CA ASP A 191 12.33 -5.07 19.58
C ASP A 191 12.99 -4.37 20.78
N ASN A 192 13.76 -3.32 20.49
CA ASN A 192 14.34 -2.32 21.40
C ASN A 192 15.58 -2.69 22.25
N PHE A 193 16.35 -3.74 21.94
CA PHE A 193 17.70 -3.85 22.53
C PHE A 193 18.56 -2.64 22.18
N PHE A 194 18.44 -2.19 20.94
CA PHE A 194 19.06 -0.97 20.45
C PHE A 194 17.99 0.13 20.55
N ARG A 195 18.18 1.10 21.46
CA ARG A 195 17.28 2.26 21.66
C ARG A 195 17.39 3.27 20.52
N CYS A 196 17.26 2.76 19.30
CA CYS A 196 17.25 3.56 18.09
C CYS A 196 15.82 4.01 17.88
N GLN A 197 15.47 5.09 18.56
CA GLN A 197 14.28 5.83 18.19
C GLN A 197 14.49 6.29 16.74
N PRO A 198 13.54 6.03 15.81
CA PRO A 198 13.60 6.68 14.52
C PRO A 198 13.66 8.16 14.80
N VAL A 199 14.83 8.79 14.58
CA VAL A 199 14.98 10.21 14.82
C VAL A 199 13.87 10.86 13.99
N ASP A 200 12.95 11.59 14.65
CA ASP A 200 11.77 12.26 14.07
C ASP A 200 12.10 13.22 12.91
N HIS A 201 13.38 13.32 12.56
CA HIS A 201 13.87 13.89 11.34
C HIS A 201 13.41 13.20 10.05
N PHE A 202 12.90 11.97 10.07
CA PHE A 202 12.52 11.27 8.85
C PHE A 202 11.35 11.96 8.12
N HIS A 203 10.30 12.33 8.85
CA HIS A 203 9.15 13.03 8.24
C HIS A 203 9.50 14.47 7.86
N THR A 204 10.19 15.22 8.73
CA THR A 204 10.51 16.63 8.44
C THR A 204 11.56 16.80 7.35
N LYS A 205 12.57 15.91 7.23
CA LYS A 205 13.55 15.95 6.13
C LYS A 205 12.98 15.41 4.82
N MET A 206 12.18 14.34 4.84
CA MET A 206 11.55 13.83 3.61
C MET A 206 10.48 14.79 3.09
N LEU A 207 9.65 15.38 3.97
CA LEU A 207 8.64 16.37 3.57
C LEU A 207 9.28 17.68 3.10
N LYS A 208 10.35 18.18 3.77
CA LYS A 208 11.12 19.33 3.26
C LYS A 208 11.75 19.04 1.89
N ARG A 209 12.22 17.82 1.63
CA ARG A 209 12.78 17.43 0.33
C ARG A 209 11.73 17.35 -0.77
N TYR A 210 10.47 17.06 -0.44
CA TYR A 210 9.34 17.12 -1.38
C TYR A 210 8.81 18.54 -1.60
N LEU A 211 8.88 19.42 -0.59
CA LEU A 211 8.40 20.81 -0.69
C LEU A 211 9.36 21.77 -1.40
N ILE A 212 10.60 21.33 -1.66
CA ILE A 212 11.60 22.10 -2.44
C ILE A 212 11.53 21.72 -3.95
N LEU A 213 10.65 20.78 -4.33
CA LEU A 213 10.24 20.49 -5.71
C LEU A 213 9.01 21.32 -6.08
#